data_AF-A0A2C6C3U3-F1
#
_entry.id   AF-A0A2C6C3U3-F1
#
_cell.length_a   1.000
_cell.length_b   1.000
_cell.length_c   1.000
_cell.angle_alpha   90.00
_cell.angle_beta   90.00
_cell.angle_gamma   90.00
#
_symmetry.space_group_name_H-M   'P 1'
#
loop_
_entity.id
_entity.type
_entity.pdbx_description
1 polymer ?
#
loop_
_entity_poly.entity_id
_entity_poly.type
_entity_poly.pdbx_seq_one_letter_code
_entity_poly.pdbx_strand_id
1 'polypeptide(L)'
;MLRLVDNHDGWQSSSADSLARVNELLRSDHSYELVLLGSGFGIEERAQLSEIIQNRQLNTKLVDHFGGGSGLLYSEVMRALG
;
A
#
# COMPACT_ATOMS: atom_id res chain seq x y z
N MET A 1 -3.75 -7.50 6.78
CA MET A 1 -3.79 -6.08 7.18
C MET A 1 -2.93 -5.28 6.21
N LEU A 2 -3.52 -4.38 5.42
CA LEU A 2 -2.76 -3.46 4.58
C LEU A 2 -2.39 -2.20 5.35
N ARG A 3 -1.20 -1.64 5.08
CA ARG A 3 -0.78 -0.34 5.63
C ARG A 3 -0.39 0.58 4.47
N LEU A 4 -1.05 1.72 4.33
CA LEU A 4 -0.67 2.74 3.37
C LEU A 4 0.32 3.69 4.04
N VAL A 5 1.33 4.18 3.31
CA VAL A 5 2.39 5.00 3.89
C VAL A 5 2.81 6.11 2.92
N ASP A 6 3.01 7.32 3.44
CA ASP A 6 3.31 8.56 2.70
C ASP A 6 4.73 9.01 3.03
N ASN A 7 5.57 9.43 2.07
CA ASN A 7 6.99 9.71 2.26
C ASN A 7 7.31 11.23 2.37
N HIS A 8 6.80 11.87 3.42
CA HIS A 8 7.25 13.20 3.86
C HIS A 8 7.03 13.34 5.37
N ASP A 9 7.91 14.04 6.11
CA ASP A 9 7.83 14.21 7.59
C ASP A 9 6.39 14.39 8.10
N GLY A 10 5.81 13.35 8.71
CA GLY A 10 4.38 13.28 9.07
C GLY A 10 3.59 12.13 8.43
N TRP A 11 4.17 10.93 8.36
CA TRP A 11 3.58 9.75 7.70
C TRP A 11 2.17 9.46 8.24
N GLN A 12 1.14 9.70 7.41
CA GLN A 12 -0.23 9.31 7.71
C GLN A 12 -0.49 7.92 7.16
N SER A 13 -0.83 6.98 8.04
CA SER A 13 -1.14 5.62 7.63
C SER A 13 -2.63 5.34 7.73
N SER A 14 -3.21 4.91 6.61
CA SER A 14 -4.56 4.33 6.57
C SER A 14 -4.46 2.80 6.52
N SER A 15 -5.30 2.13 7.30
CA SER A 15 -5.43 0.67 7.26
C SER A 15 -6.71 0.26 6.55
N ALA A 16 -6.61 -0.79 5.73
CA ALA A 16 -7.75 -1.45 5.12
C ALA A 16 -7.68 -2.96 5.32
N ASP A 17 -8.84 -3.56 5.53
CA ASP A 17 -9.07 -5.00 5.71
C ASP A 17 -9.78 -5.64 4.52
N SER A 18 -10.19 -4.84 3.52
CA SER A 18 -10.86 -5.29 2.31
C SER A 18 -10.46 -4.44 1.10
N LEU A 19 -10.52 -5.05 -0.09
CA LEU A 19 -10.33 -4.37 -1.38
C LEU A 19 -11.30 -3.20 -1.57
N ALA A 20 -12.55 -3.34 -1.13
CA ALA A 20 -13.54 -2.28 -1.19
C ALA A 20 -13.06 -1.03 -0.42
N ARG A 21 -12.56 -1.23 0.81
CA ARG A 21 -12.04 -0.14 1.63
C ARG A 21 -10.78 0.48 1.03
N VAL A 22 -9.87 -0.31 0.46
CA VAL A 22 -8.71 0.23 -0.26
C VAL A 22 -9.15 1.11 -1.41
N ASN A 23 -10.14 0.66 -2.19
CA ASN A 23 -10.63 1.40 -3.33
C ASN A 23 -11.28 2.73 -2.94
N GLU A 24 -11.98 2.80 -1.81
CA GLU A 24 -12.49 4.05 -1.24
C GLU A 24 -11.36 4.99 -0.83
N LEU A 25 -10.32 4.47 -0.15
CA LEU A 25 -9.17 5.26 0.27
C LEU A 25 -8.43 5.83 -0.94
N LEU A 26 -8.18 5.01 -1.96
CA LEU A 26 -7.58 5.44 -3.23
C LEU A 26 -8.45 6.40 -4.05
N ARG A 27 -9.73 6.63 -3.67
CA ARG A 27 -10.62 7.65 -4.27
C ARG A 27 -10.67 8.95 -3.47
N SER A 28 -10.18 8.94 -2.23
CA SER A 28 -10.17 10.14 -1.40
C SER A 28 -9.21 11.18 -1.98
N ASP A 29 -9.37 12.45 -1.61
CA ASP A 29 -8.46 13.55 -2.00
C ASP A 29 -7.02 13.38 -1.49
N HIS A 30 -6.75 12.30 -0.74
CA HIS A 30 -5.43 11.97 -0.24
C HIS A 30 -4.68 11.09 -1.24
N SER A 31 -3.53 11.58 -1.71
CA SER A 31 -2.64 10.82 -2.58
C SER A 31 -1.79 9.84 -1.76
N TYR A 32 -2.03 8.55 -1.93
CA TYR A 32 -1.17 7.53 -1.33
C TYR A 32 0.00 7.21 -2.25
N GLU A 33 1.22 7.35 -1.75
CA GLU A 33 2.43 7.01 -2.50
C GLU A 33 2.80 5.53 -2.38
N LEU A 34 2.40 4.87 -1.28
CA LEU A 34 2.72 3.48 -1.01
C LEU A 34 1.52 2.70 -0.45
N VAL A 35 1.29 1.51 -1.00
CA VAL A 35 0.38 0.48 -0.48
C VAL A 35 1.21 -0.72 -0.04
N LEU A 36 1.15 -1.06 1.24
CA LEU A 36 1.75 -2.28 1.78
C LEU A 36 0.71 -3.38 1.86
N LEU A 37 0.90 -4.43 1.07
CA LEU A 37 0.05 -5.61 1.01
C LEU A 37 0.47 -6.63 2.08
N GLY A 38 -0.26 -6.68 3.19
CA GLY A 38 0.02 -7.67 4.24
C GLY A 38 -0.36 -9.10 3.83
N SER A 39 0.20 -10.09 4.52
CA SER A 39 0.04 -11.54 4.30
C SER A 39 -1.40 -12.12 4.27
N GLY A 40 -2.42 -11.28 4.51
CA GLY A 40 -3.83 -11.67 4.41
C GLY A 40 -4.44 -11.42 3.02
N PHE A 41 -3.67 -10.92 2.07
CA PHE A 41 -4.08 -10.69 0.69
C PHE A 41 -3.23 -11.56 -0.23
N GLY A 42 -3.88 -12.27 -1.15
CA GLY A 42 -3.25 -13.19 -2.07
C GLY A 42 -2.86 -12.55 -3.40
N ILE A 43 -2.55 -13.42 -4.36
CA ILE A 43 -2.13 -13.05 -5.71
C ILE A 43 -3.25 -12.33 -6.46
N GLU A 44 -4.51 -12.75 -6.25
CA GLU A 44 -5.67 -12.17 -6.92
C GLU A 44 -5.89 -10.72 -6.47
N GLU A 45 -5.83 -10.45 -5.16
CA GLU A 45 -6.02 -9.11 -4.63
C GLU A 45 -4.87 -8.17 -5.04
N ARG A 46 -3.65 -8.69 -5.11
CA ARG A 46 -2.50 -7.93 -5.65
C ARG A 46 -2.72 -7.53 -7.10
N ALA A 47 -3.21 -8.45 -7.93
CA ALA A 47 -3.49 -8.18 -9.33
C ALA A 47 -4.58 -7.11 -9.49
N GLN A 48 -5.66 -7.21 -8.73
CA GLN A 48 -6.74 -6.22 -8.73
C GLN A 48 -6.27 -4.84 -8.26
N LEU A 49 -5.46 -4.77 -7.20
CA LEU A 49 -4.89 -3.49 -6.74
C LEU A 49 -3.95 -2.87 -7.77
N SER A 50 -3.10 -3.68 -8.40
CA SER A 50 -2.22 -3.22 -9.47
C SER A 50 -3.02 -2.66 -10.64
N GLU A 51 -4.10 -3.33 -11.03
CA GLU A 51 -4.99 -2.87 -12.10
C GLU A 51 -5.68 -1.54 -11.72
N ILE A 52 -6.17 -1.39 -10.49
CA ILE A 52 -6.78 -0.14 -10.01
C ILE A 52 -5.78 1.02 -10.07
N ILE A 53 -4.55 0.80 -9.59
CA ILE A 53 -3.49 1.81 -9.58
C ILE A 53 -3.14 2.24 -11.02
N GLN A 54 -2.95 1.28 -11.92
CA GLN A 54 -2.61 1.55 -13.32
C GLN A 54 -3.75 2.24 -14.08
N ASN A 55 -4.98 1.75 -13.96
CA ASN A 55 -6.15 2.30 -14.66
C ASN A 55 -6.46 3.73 -14.22
N ARG A 56 -6.07 4.11 -13.00
CA ARG A 56 -6.24 5.46 -12.46
C ARG A 56 -5.00 6.34 -12.61
N GLN A 57 -3.93 5.82 -13.20
CA GLN A 57 -2.65 6.54 -13.35
C GLN A 57 -2.14 7.09 -12.00
N LEU A 58 -2.38 6.36 -10.92
CA LEU A 58 -1.90 6.75 -9.60
C LEU A 58 -0.39 6.52 -9.52
N ASN A 59 0.35 7.46 -8.96
CA ASN A 59 1.78 7.30 -8.68
C ASN A 59 2.04 6.45 -7.42
N THR A 60 1.15 5.50 -7.14
CA THR A 60 1.16 4.67 -5.94
C THR A 60 1.98 3.41 -6.18
N LYS A 61 2.98 3.16 -5.34
CA LYS A 61 3.78 1.92 -5.36
C LYS A 61 3.06 0.84 -4.55
N LEU A 62 3.00 -0.38 -5.08
CA LEU A 62 2.47 -1.56 -4.39
C LEU A 62 3.64 -2.43 -3.91
N VAL A 63 3.74 -2.67 -2.61
CA VAL A 63 4.82 -3.45 -1.99
C VAL A 63 4.23 -4.56 -1.13
N ASP A 64 4.72 -5.78 -1.32
CA ASP A 64 4.30 -6.94 -0.53
C ASP A 64 4.98 -6.90 0.84
N HIS A 65 4.19 -6.97 1.92
CA HIS A 65 4.66 -7.00 3.30
C HIS A 65 4.38 -8.37 3.93
N PHE A 66 5.39 -9.22 3.91
CA PHE A 66 5.36 -10.54 4.53
C PHE A 66 5.69 -10.38 6.02
N GLY A 67 4.65 -10.19 6.84
CA GLY A 67 4.76 -9.82 8.27
C GLY A 67 5.80 -10.63 9.07
N GLY A 68 6.99 -10.07 9.24
CA GLY A 68 8.08 -10.60 10.06
C GLY A 68 8.76 -9.47 10.84
N GLY A 69 8.15 -9.00 11.93
CA GLY A 69 8.75 -8.02 12.82
C GLY A 69 8.98 -6.62 12.22
N SER A 70 8.93 -5.59 13.07
CA SER A 70 8.99 -4.17 12.70
C SER A 70 10.27 -3.76 11.94
N GLY A 71 11.34 -4.55 12.00
CA GLY A 71 12.63 -4.26 11.37
C GLY A 71 12.69 -4.55 9.86
N LEU A 72 11.92 -5.52 9.34
CA LEU A 72 11.90 -5.84 7.91
C LEU A 72 11.13 -4.78 7.10
N LEU A 73 10.07 -4.22 7.68
CA LEU A 73 9.25 -3.18 7.07
C LEU A 73 10.05 -1.92 6.72
N TYR A 74 10.93 -1.46 7.62
CA TYR A 74 11.74 -0.26 7.39
C TYR A 74 12.70 -0.44 6.20
N SER A 75 13.38 -1.59 6.12
CA SER A 75 14.28 -1.89 5.00
C SER A 75 13.57 -2.06 3.66
N GLU A 76 12.37 -2.62 3.65
CA GLU A 76 11.56 -2.80 2.43
C GLU A 76 11.05 -1.47 1.88
N VAL A 77 10.57 -0.61 2.77
CA VAL A 77 10.07 0.72 2.43
C VAL A 77 11.21 1.62 1.93
N MET A 78 12.36 1.65 2.62
CA MET A 78 13.53 2.40 2.16
C MET A 78 14.08 1.91 0.82
N ARG A 79 14.01 0.59 0.55
CA ARG A 79 14.41 0.04 -0.76
C ARG A 79 13.46 0.45 -1.90
N ALA A 80 12.18 0.64 -1.60
CA ALA A 80 11.19 1.06 -2.59
C ALA A 80 11.20 2.58 -2.85
N LEU A 81 11.65 3.37 -1.87
CA LEU A 81 11.67 4.83 -1.89
C LEU A 81 13.02 5.44 -2.31
N GLY A 82 14.01 4.62 -2.66
CA GLY A 82 15.38 5.00 -3.00
C GLY A 82 15.54 6.31 -3.75
#